data_AF-A0A3D1M6A7-F1
#
_entry.id   AF-A0A3D1M6A7-F1
#
_cell.length_a   1.000
_cell.length_b   1.000
_cell.length_c   1.000
_cell.angle_alpha   90.00
_cell.angle_beta   90.00
_cell.angle_gamma   90.00
#
_symmetry.space_group_name_H-M   'P 1'
#
loop_
_entity.id
_entity.type
_entity.pdbx_description
1 polymer ?
#
loop_
_entity_poly.entity_id
_entity_poly.type
_entity_poly.pdbx_seq_one_letter_code
_entity_poly.pdbx_strand_id
1 'polypeptide(L)'
;PELPVNKAVDLGCGGGRSVSRLLEKFPESHVTGVDYSPLSVEKAREYNRDKIDEGRCTVLTGDVSSLDLPKETFDLAMAFETIYFWPGLDRCFAQVAGILKQGGYFMICNESDGADAFSLKYEKIIDGMKVYTASEIEAALKKAGFSEIRVNHHYSRPWIAILAKK
;
A
#
# COMPACT_ATOMS: atom_id res chain seq x y z
N PRO A 1 -13.64 2.08 2.83
CA PRO A 1 -14.02 3.38 3.43
C PRO A 1 -15.39 3.78 2.88
N GLU A 2 -16.27 4.37 3.69
CA GLU A 2 -17.52 4.99 3.20
C GLU A 2 -17.24 6.42 2.72
N LEU A 3 -16.29 6.56 1.79
CA LEU A 3 -15.89 7.87 1.25
C LEU A 3 -15.70 7.76 -0.27
N PRO A 4 -16.05 8.82 -1.02
CA PRO A 4 -15.71 8.90 -2.41
C PRO A 4 -14.18 8.94 -2.57
N VAL A 5 -13.65 8.03 -3.37
CA VAL A 5 -12.22 7.99 -3.71
C VAL A 5 -12.09 8.55 -5.12
N ASN A 6 -11.51 9.75 -5.24
CA ASN A 6 -11.23 10.39 -6.52
C ASN A 6 -9.79 10.12 -6.97
N LYS A 7 -8.85 10.10 -6.01
CA LYS A 7 -7.45 9.75 -6.25
C LYS A 7 -6.98 8.69 -5.27
N ALA A 8 -6.51 7.57 -5.81
CA ALA A 8 -5.86 6.53 -5.03
C ALA A 8 -4.42 6.30 -5.47
N VAL A 9 -3.58 5.81 -4.56
CA VAL A 9 -2.22 5.37 -4.84
C VAL A 9 -2.00 3.96 -4.31
N ASP A 10 -1.33 3.13 -5.10
CA ASP A 10 -0.87 1.80 -4.73
C ASP A 10 0.66 1.79 -4.64
N LEU A 11 1.18 1.62 -3.43
CA LEU A 11 2.60 1.75 -3.10
C LEU A 11 3.22 0.36 -3.00
N GLY A 12 4.11 0.04 -3.93
CA GLY A 12 4.56 -1.32 -4.19
C GLY A 12 3.61 -2.09 -5.10
N CYS A 13 3.17 -1.46 -6.20
CA CYS A 13 2.09 -1.98 -7.05
C CYS A 13 2.44 -3.27 -7.83
N GLY A 14 3.71 -3.68 -7.84
CA GLY A 14 4.16 -4.93 -8.47
C GLY A 14 3.75 -5.01 -9.94
N GLY A 15 3.12 -6.10 -10.34
CA GLY A 15 2.60 -6.28 -11.70
C GLY A 15 1.30 -5.51 -12.01
N GLY A 16 0.80 -4.67 -11.10
CA GLY A 16 -0.33 -3.76 -11.35
C GLY A 16 -1.73 -4.35 -11.18
N ARG A 17 -1.87 -5.55 -10.59
CA ARG A 17 -3.19 -6.18 -10.36
C ARG A 17 -4.03 -5.42 -9.32
N SER A 18 -3.41 -4.97 -8.23
CA SER A 18 -4.04 -4.15 -7.19
C SER A 18 -4.49 -2.80 -7.73
N VAL A 19 -3.72 -2.17 -8.63
CA VAL A 19 -4.11 -0.97 -9.37
C VAL A 19 -5.41 -1.20 -10.17
N SER A 20 -5.48 -2.26 -10.98
CA SER A 20 -6.70 -2.61 -11.72
C SER A 20 -7.88 -2.85 -10.78
N ARG A 21 -7.65 -3.53 -9.65
CA ARG A 21 -8.69 -3.80 -8.66
C ARG A 21 -9.23 -2.53 -8.00
N LEU A 22 -8.38 -1.54 -7.75
CA LEU A 22 -8.80 -0.23 -7.27
C LEU A 22 -9.64 0.51 -8.32
N LEU A 23 -9.25 0.47 -9.59
CA LEU A 23 -10.00 1.09 -10.70
C LEU A 23 -11.38 0.46 -10.92
N GLU A 24 -11.51 -0.85 -10.72
CA GLU A 24 -12.81 -1.54 -10.73
C GLU A 24 -13.67 -1.15 -9.53
N LYS A 25 -13.05 -1.03 -8.35
CA LYS A 25 -13.76 -0.70 -7.11
C LYS A 25 -14.22 0.76 -7.08
N PHE A 26 -13.45 1.65 -7.69
CA PHE A 26 -13.69 3.09 -7.76
C PHE A 26 -13.66 3.56 -9.22
N PRO A 27 -14.76 3.35 -9.98
CA PRO A 27 -14.79 3.62 -11.43
C PRO A 27 -14.57 5.08 -11.82
N GLU A 28 -14.81 6.04 -10.92
CA GLU A 28 -14.59 7.46 -11.20
C GLU A 28 -13.22 7.96 -10.72
N SER A 29 -12.38 7.06 -10.17
CA SER A 29 -11.08 7.43 -9.62
C SER A 29 -9.96 7.44 -10.66
N HIS A 30 -8.93 8.23 -10.37
CA HIS A 30 -7.60 8.04 -10.94
C HIS A 30 -6.73 7.26 -9.96
N VAL A 31 -6.03 6.23 -10.45
CA VAL A 31 -5.13 5.40 -9.62
C VAL A 31 -3.69 5.57 -10.05
N THR A 32 -2.81 5.89 -9.11
CA THR A 32 -1.36 5.93 -9.30
C THR A 32 -0.73 4.66 -8.75
N GLY A 33 -0.04 3.87 -9.56
CA GLY A 33 0.81 2.77 -9.10
C GLY A 33 2.26 3.25 -8.95
N VAL A 34 2.90 2.92 -7.84
CA VAL A 34 4.32 3.20 -7.59
C VAL A 34 5.04 1.90 -7.23
N ASP A 35 6.18 1.64 -7.86
CA ASP A 35 7.06 0.53 -7.47
C ASP A 35 8.53 0.92 -7.67
N TYR A 36 9.43 0.44 -6.80
CA TYR A 36 10.85 0.76 -6.91
C TYR A 36 11.53 -0.03 -8.05
N SER A 37 10.96 -1.17 -8.42
CA SER A 37 11.50 -2.06 -9.45
C SER A 37 11.07 -1.59 -10.85
N PRO A 38 12.02 -1.23 -11.74
CA PRO A 38 11.69 -0.86 -13.12
C PRO A 38 10.95 -1.98 -13.87
N LEU A 39 11.26 -3.24 -13.57
CA LEU A 39 10.58 -4.40 -14.16
C LEU A 39 9.12 -4.52 -13.70
N SER A 40 8.85 -4.25 -12.42
CA SER A 40 7.48 -4.21 -11.91
C SER A 40 6.68 -3.09 -12.59
N VAL A 41 7.28 -1.90 -12.72
CA VAL A 41 6.67 -0.76 -13.40
C VAL A 41 6.35 -1.07 -14.86
N GLU A 42 7.27 -1.69 -15.60
CA GLU A 42 7.03 -2.12 -16.98
C GLU A 42 5.82 -3.06 -17.06
N LYS A 43 5.76 -4.09 -16.22
CA LYS A 43 4.65 -5.04 -16.18
C LYS A 43 3.33 -4.40 -15.76
N ALA A 44 3.35 -3.50 -14.78
CA ALA A 44 2.16 -2.79 -14.34
C ALA A 44 1.62 -1.86 -15.43
N ARG A 45 2.50 -1.23 -16.23
CA ARG A 45 2.11 -0.43 -17.40
C ARG A 45 1.49 -1.30 -18.49
N GLU A 46 2.08 -2.45 -18.78
CA GLU A 46 1.52 -3.39 -19.76
C GLU A 46 0.14 -3.89 -19.31
N TYR A 47 0.02 -4.31 -18.05
CA TYR A 47 -1.22 -4.85 -17.49
C TYR A 47 -2.37 -3.83 -17.47
N ASN A 48 -2.06 -2.56 -17.21
CA ASN A 48 -3.04 -1.49 -17.10
C ASN A 48 -3.10 -0.56 -18.32
N ARG A 49 -2.53 -0.96 -19.48
CA ARG A 49 -2.35 -0.09 -20.65
C ARG A 49 -3.64 0.64 -21.05
N ASP A 50 -4.74 -0.09 -21.19
CA ASP A 50 -6.02 0.50 -21.58
C ASP A 50 -6.49 1.59 -20.60
N LYS A 51 -6.22 1.41 -19.30
CA LYS A 51 -6.58 2.38 -18.25
C LYS A 51 -5.65 3.58 -18.20
N ILE A 52 -4.40 3.41 -18.64
CA ILE A 52 -3.45 4.49 -18.85
C ILE A 52 -3.88 5.32 -20.06
N ASP A 53 -4.24 4.67 -21.16
CA ASP A 53 -4.70 5.33 -22.39
C ASP A 53 -6.02 6.10 -22.16
N GLU A 54 -6.90 5.59 -21.30
CA GLU A 54 -8.11 6.29 -20.81
C GLU A 54 -7.79 7.49 -19.88
N GLY A 55 -6.54 7.69 -19.45
CA GLY A 55 -6.15 8.73 -18.49
C GLY A 55 -6.54 8.44 -17.04
N ARG A 56 -6.98 7.22 -16.71
CA ARG A 56 -7.42 6.82 -15.36
C ARG A 56 -6.31 6.19 -14.52
N CYS A 57 -5.17 5.86 -15.13
CA CYS A 57 -4.05 5.23 -14.45
C CYS A 57 -2.73 5.93 -14.77
N THR A 58 -1.88 6.07 -13.77
CA THR A 58 -0.47 6.45 -13.92
C THR A 58 0.40 5.43 -13.21
N VAL A 59 1.50 4.98 -13.83
CA VAL A 59 2.46 4.07 -13.17
C VAL A 59 3.85 4.70 -13.17
N LEU A 60 4.43 4.85 -11.98
CA LEU A 60 5.68 5.56 -11.71
C LEU A 60 6.70 4.62 -11.05
N THR A 61 7.98 4.84 -11.36
CA THR A 61 9.08 4.26 -10.58
C THR A 61 9.34 5.15 -9.38
N GLY A 62 9.39 4.59 -8.17
CA GLY A 62 9.63 5.36 -6.95
C GLY A 62 9.86 4.51 -5.70
N ASP A 63 10.61 5.06 -4.74
CA ASP A 63 10.86 4.46 -3.43
C ASP A 63 9.93 5.10 -2.40
N VAL A 64 9.17 4.27 -1.68
CA VAL A 64 8.21 4.72 -0.66
C VAL A 64 8.86 5.44 0.52
N SER A 65 10.15 5.23 0.77
CA SER A 65 10.91 5.95 1.79
C SER A 65 11.29 7.38 1.38
N SER A 66 11.08 7.73 0.11
CA SER A 66 11.37 9.06 -0.47
C SER A 66 10.44 9.35 -1.65
N LEU A 67 9.14 9.43 -1.39
CA LEU A 67 8.13 9.62 -2.42
C LEU A 67 8.22 11.02 -3.04
N ASP A 68 8.42 11.06 -4.36
CA ASP A 68 8.25 12.28 -5.16
C ASP A 68 6.80 12.38 -5.67
N LEU A 69 5.87 12.56 -4.73
CA LEU A 69 4.45 12.70 -4.98
C LEU A 69 3.93 13.97 -4.31
N PRO A 70 2.91 14.63 -4.88
CA PRO A 70 2.35 15.83 -4.31
C PRO A 70 1.73 15.55 -2.93
N LYS A 71 1.97 16.46 -1.99
CA LYS A 71 1.39 16.40 -0.65
C LYS A 71 -0.14 16.49 -0.72
N GLU A 72 -0.81 15.91 0.26
CA GLU A 72 -2.26 16.07 0.49
C GLU A 72 -3.13 15.87 -0.77
N THR A 73 -2.78 14.89 -1.59
CA THR A 73 -3.40 14.68 -2.91
C THR A 73 -4.32 13.46 -2.95
N PHE A 74 -3.99 12.40 -2.22
CA PHE A 74 -4.69 11.13 -2.32
C PHE A 74 -5.76 10.97 -1.24
N ASP A 75 -6.89 10.40 -1.63
CA ASP A 75 -7.98 10.01 -0.72
C ASP A 75 -7.69 8.64 -0.07
N LEU A 76 -6.99 7.77 -0.82
CA LEU A 76 -6.64 6.41 -0.42
C LEU A 76 -5.21 6.07 -0.84
N ALA A 77 -4.41 5.56 0.09
CA ALA A 77 -3.17 4.86 -0.18
C ALA A 77 -3.36 3.37 0.14
N MET A 78 -2.80 2.50 -0.69
CA MET A 78 -2.81 1.05 -0.51
C MET A 78 -1.38 0.53 -0.49
N ALA A 79 -1.12 -0.44 0.39
CA ALA A 79 0.09 -1.24 0.41
C ALA A 79 -0.31 -2.71 0.55
N PHE A 80 -0.32 -3.43 -0.57
CA PHE A 80 -0.76 -4.82 -0.65
C PHE A 80 0.45 -5.74 -0.83
N GLU A 81 0.69 -6.64 0.13
CA GLU A 81 1.78 -7.62 0.12
C GLU A 81 3.18 -7.02 -0.10
N THR A 82 3.44 -5.82 0.43
CA THR A 82 4.62 -5.03 0.05
C THR A 82 5.42 -4.45 1.21
N ILE A 83 4.78 -4.14 2.35
CA ILE A 83 5.46 -3.47 3.47
C ILE A 83 6.60 -4.30 4.07
N TYR A 84 6.62 -5.61 3.79
CA TYR A 84 7.69 -6.53 4.16
C TYR A 84 9.06 -6.11 3.65
N PHE A 85 9.10 -5.41 2.52
CA PHE A 85 10.33 -5.03 1.83
C PHE A 85 10.69 -3.55 2.03
N TRP A 86 9.91 -2.82 2.81
CA TRP A 86 10.13 -1.40 3.01
C TRP A 86 11.28 -1.18 4.00
N PRO A 87 12.13 -0.15 3.80
CA PRO A 87 13.27 0.15 4.67
C PRO A 87 12.83 0.82 5.98
N GLY A 88 11.95 0.12 6.72
CA GLY A 88 11.37 0.54 8.01
C GLY A 88 10.01 1.23 7.86
N LEU A 89 9.08 0.90 8.77
CA LEU A 89 7.72 1.43 8.75
C LEU A 89 7.66 2.93 9.09
N ASP A 90 8.43 3.40 10.08
CA ASP A 90 8.34 4.78 10.56
C ASP A 90 8.55 5.83 9.45
N ARG A 91 9.63 5.70 8.68
CA ARG A 91 9.96 6.63 7.60
C ARG A 91 8.94 6.52 6.47
N CYS A 92 8.61 5.30 6.07
CA CYS A 92 7.71 5.07 4.94
C CYS A 92 6.29 5.53 5.27
N PHE A 93 5.77 5.25 6.47
CA PHE A 93 4.43 5.68 6.87
C PHE A 93 4.35 7.21 7.02
N ALA A 94 5.43 7.88 7.40
CA ALA A 94 5.48 9.35 7.38
C ALA A 94 5.40 9.91 5.95
N GLN A 95 6.02 9.27 4.96
CA GLN A 95 5.87 9.63 3.54
C GLN A 95 4.42 9.43 3.07
N VAL A 96 3.80 8.28 3.41
CA VAL A 96 2.41 7.97 3.10
C VAL A 96 1.46 9.00 3.70
N ALA A 97 1.66 9.37 4.97
CA ALA A 97 0.89 10.41 5.63
C ALA A 97 1.05 11.75 4.89
N GLY A 98 2.26 12.11 4.44
CA GLY A 98 2.51 13.35 3.70
C GLY A 98 1.70 13.51 2.41
N ILE A 99 1.49 12.42 1.67
CA ILE A 99 0.78 12.44 0.38
C ILE A 99 -0.74 12.31 0.51
N LEU A 100 -1.23 11.78 1.63
CA LEU A 100 -2.66 11.66 1.91
C LEU A 100 -3.25 13.00 2.32
N LYS A 101 -4.48 13.28 1.87
CA LYS A 101 -5.32 14.37 2.38
C LYS A 101 -5.62 14.17 3.86
N GLN A 102 -5.93 15.26 4.57
CA GLN A 102 -6.56 15.16 5.89
C GLN A 102 -7.89 14.40 5.77
N GLY A 103 -8.08 13.37 6.61
CA GLY A 103 -9.20 12.45 6.51
C GLY A 103 -9.05 11.35 5.45
N GLY A 104 -7.92 11.31 4.73
CA GLY A 104 -7.57 10.23 3.79
C GLY A 104 -7.20 8.94 4.50
N TYR A 105 -7.22 7.82 3.77
CA TYR A 105 -7.04 6.49 4.35
C TYR A 105 -5.78 5.80 3.85
N PHE A 106 -5.13 5.05 4.74
CA PHE A 106 -4.08 4.10 4.39
C PHE A 106 -4.57 2.68 4.67
N MET A 107 -4.58 1.84 3.64
CA MET A 107 -4.98 0.44 3.70
C MET A 107 -3.76 -0.46 3.49
N ILE A 108 -3.50 -1.34 4.45
CA ILE A 108 -2.41 -2.32 4.41
C ILE A 108 -3.05 -3.70 4.39
N CYS A 109 -2.62 -4.57 3.47
CA CYS A 109 -3.04 -5.96 3.42
C CYS A 109 -1.80 -6.85 3.28
N ASN A 110 -1.74 -7.87 4.13
CA ASN A 110 -0.60 -8.75 4.28
C ASN A 110 -1.12 -10.19 4.48
N GLU A 111 -0.58 -11.18 3.77
CA GLU A 111 -0.92 -12.59 3.93
C GLU A 111 -0.25 -13.22 5.17
N SER A 112 0.34 -12.40 6.04
CA SER A 112 0.94 -12.79 7.31
C SER A 112 0.57 -11.83 8.44
N ASP A 113 0.41 -12.38 9.64
CA ASP A 113 0.12 -11.68 10.88
C ASP A 113 1.37 -11.48 11.75
N GLY A 114 2.54 -11.90 11.25
CA GLY A 114 3.81 -11.84 11.96
C GLY A 114 3.97 -12.84 13.10
N ALA A 115 2.99 -13.72 13.33
CA ALA A 115 3.03 -14.74 14.37
C ALA A 115 3.11 -16.16 13.81
N ASP A 116 2.74 -16.35 12.54
CA ASP A 116 2.71 -17.68 11.93
C ASP A 116 4.11 -18.20 11.51
N ALA A 117 4.36 -19.48 11.81
CA ALA A 117 5.64 -20.12 11.56
C ALA A 117 5.99 -20.24 10.07
N PHE A 118 5.00 -20.20 9.18
CA PHE A 118 5.21 -20.30 7.73
C PHE A 118 5.81 -19.00 7.18
N SER A 119 5.26 -17.85 7.57
CA SER A 119 5.75 -16.54 7.14
C SER A 119 7.11 -16.20 7.74
N LEU A 120 7.34 -16.56 9.01
CA LEU A 120 8.65 -16.41 9.66
C LEU A 120 9.76 -17.26 8.99
N LYS A 121 9.39 -18.31 8.24
CA LYS A 121 10.35 -19.06 7.43
C LYS A 121 10.82 -18.24 6.23
N TYR A 122 9.93 -17.49 5.57
CA TYR A 122 10.29 -16.66 4.42
C TYR A 122 11.18 -15.49 4.80
N GLU A 123 10.97 -14.89 5.97
CA GLU A 123 11.87 -13.86 6.52
C GLU A 123 13.34 -14.33 6.58
N LYS A 124 13.57 -15.63 6.83
CA LYS A 124 14.93 -16.20 6.87
C LYS A 124 15.52 -16.53 5.50
N ILE A 125 14.69 -16.62 4.47
CA ILE A 125 15.08 -17.10 3.13
C ILE A 125 15.17 -15.93 2.14
N ILE A 126 14.30 -14.94 2.28
CA ILE A 126 14.19 -13.80 1.38
C ILE A 126 14.96 -12.63 1.99
N ASP A 127 16.06 -12.25 1.35
CA ASP A 127 16.88 -11.15 1.82
C ASP A 127 16.09 -9.83 1.87
N GLY A 128 16.28 -9.08 2.97
CA GLY A 128 15.58 -7.81 3.21
C GLY A 128 14.09 -7.91 3.54
N MET A 129 13.49 -9.11 3.56
CA MET A 129 12.11 -9.28 4.02
C MET A 129 12.04 -9.17 5.54
N LYS A 130 11.07 -8.43 6.06
CA LYS A 130 10.71 -8.41 7.48
C LYS A 130 9.21 -8.54 7.64
N VAL A 131 8.75 -9.53 8.39
CA VAL A 131 7.34 -9.65 8.73
C VAL A 131 7.04 -8.78 9.95
N TYR A 132 5.87 -8.13 9.95
CA TYR A 132 5.43 -7.28 11.05
C TYR A 132 4.13 -7.79 11.62
N THR A 133 4.03 -7.79 12.93
CA THR A 133 2.77 -8.04 13.63
C THR A 133 1.80 -6.87 13.46
N ALA A 134 0.51 -7.13 13.64
CA ALA A 134 -0.50 -6.07 13.61
C ALA A 134 -0.21 -4.95 14.63
N SER A 135 0.31 -5.29 15.82
CA SER A 135 0.67 -4.33 16.86
C SER A 135 1.86 -3.44 16.48
N GLU A 136 2.87 -3.99 15.80
CA GLU A 136 4.00 -3.19 15.28
C GLU A 136 3.55 -2.23 14.19
N ILE A 137 2.69 -2.69 13.28
CA ILE A 137 2.10 -1.85 12.22
C ILE A 137 1.25 -0.75 12.85
N GLU A 138 0.39 -1.07 13.82
CA GLU A 138 -0.45 -0.10 14.52
C GLU A 138 0.40 0.96 15.26
N ALA A 139 1.48 0.54 15.94
CA ALA A 139 2.38 1.46 16.62
C ALA A 139 3.07 2.43 15.64
N ALA A 140 3.56 1.93 14.51
CA ALA A 140 4.16 2.76 13.46
C ALA A 140 3.14 3.73 12.83
N LEU A 141 1.90 3.27 12.59
CA LEU A 141 0.81 4.11 12.08
C LEU A 141 0.50 5.26 13.06
N LYS A 142 0.35 4.96 14.35
CA LYS A 142 0.12 6.00 15.38
C LYS A 142 1.27 7.02 15.42
N LYS A 143 2.52 6.54 15.34
CA LYS A 143 3.70 7.40 15.31
C LYS A 143 3.74 8.32 14.08
N ALA A 144 3.26 7.84 12.93
CA ALA A 144 3.15 8.62 11.70
C ALA A 144 1.94 9.57 11.67
N GLY A 145 1.12 9.62 12.74
CA GLY A 145 0.00 10.53 12.88
C GLY A 145 -1.35 9.98 12.41
N PHE A 146 -1.43 8.68 12.10
CA PHE A 146 -2.72 8.04 11.78
C PHE A 146 -3.55 7.78 13.04
N SER A 147 -4.87 7.79 12.84
CA SER A 147 -5.92 7.56 13.84
C SER A 147 -6.98 6.59 13.29
N GLU A 148 -8.01 6.30 14.09
CA GLU A 148 -9.13 5.40 13.73
C GLU A 148 -8.67 4.05 13.14
N ILE A 149 -7.60 3.47 13.67
CA ILE A 149 -6.98 2.26 13.14
C ILE A 149 -7.89 1.06 13.39
N ARG A 150 -8.27 0.37 12.31
CA ARG A 150 -9.06 -0.86 12.35
C ARG A 150 -8.21 -2.00 11.83
N VAL A 151 -7.96 -2.98 12.68
CA VAL A 151 -7.28 -4.22 12.32
C VAL A 151 -8.33 -5.29 12.11
N ASN A 152 -8.31 -5.94 10.95
CA ASN A 152 -9.09 -7.12 10.64
C ASN A 152 -8.12 -8.28 10.42
N HIS A 153 -8.26 -9.33 11.22
CA HIS A 153 -7.46 -10.54 11.12
C HIS A 153 -8.38 -11.70 10.78
N HIS A 154 -7.95 -12.57 9.87
CA HIS A 154 -8.79 -13.68 9.46
C HIS A 154 -8.83 -14.79 10.52
N TYR A 155 -10.05 -15.19 10.89
CA TYR A 155 -10.31 -16.15 11.98
C TYR A 155 -9.53 -17.48 11.90
N SER A 156 -9.07 -17.89 10.72
CA SER A 156 -8.35 -19.17 10.52
C SER A 156 -7.13 -19.08 9.59
N ARG A 157 -6.75 -17.88 9.14
CA ARG A 157 -5.62 -17.69 8.21
C ARG A 157 -4.74 -16.56 8.72
N PRO A 158 -3.44 -16.56 8.41
CA PRO A 158 -2.55 -15.55 8.95
C PRO A 158 -2.71 -14.17 8.30
N TRP A 159 -3.66 -13.95 7.38
CA TRP A 159 -3.75 -12.65 6.71
C TRP A 159 -4.37 -11.58 7.61
N ILE A 160 -3.82 -10.36 7.49
CA ILE A 160 -4.31 -9.14 8.14
C ILE A 160 -4.66 -8.08 7.09
N ALA A 161 -5.69 -7.30 7.40
CA ALA A 161 -6.02 -6.07 6.71
C ALA A 161 -6.17 -4.94 7.73
N ILE A 162 -5.41 -3.87 7.57
CA ILE A 162 -5.42 -2.72 8.45
C ILE A 162 -5.87 -1.50 7.66
N LEU A 163 -6.86 -0.79 8.19
CA LEU A 163 -7.33 0.48 7.63
C LEU A 163 -7.13 1.57 8.68
N ALA A 164 -6.38 2.60 8.32
CA ALA A 164 -6.06 3.74 9.19
C ALA A 164 -6.42 5.05 8.50
N LYS A 165 -6.81 6.06 9.27
CA LYS A 165 -7.19 7.38 8.78
C LYS A 165 -6.14 8.41 9.16
N LYS A 166 -5.77 9.29 8.24
CA LYS A 166 -4.91 10.44 8.54
C LYS A 166 -5.71 11.55 9.19
#